data_AF-A0A8J2QQ14-F1
#
_entry.id   AF-A0A8J2QQ14-F1
#
_cell.length_a   1.000
_cell.length_b   1.000
_cell.length_c   1.000
_cell.angle_alpha   90.00
_cell.angle_beta   90.00
_cell.angle_gamma   90.00
#
_symmetry.space_group_name_H-M   'P 1'
#
loop_
_entity.id
_entity.type
_entity.pdbx_description
1 polymer ?
#
loop_
_entity_poly.entity_id
_entity_poly.type
_entity_poly.pdbx_seq_one_letter_code
_entity_poly.pdbx_strand_id
1 'polypeptide(L)'
;MSRHACLAAAALLAVLCVVDAQRRLALPDPRSCANRVRHSTYRDGRGVLHSYFFSWEHAPTRSLEVDWLDARNICRRHCMDAVSLETPQENEFIKQKIAKGNVRYIWTSGRKCNFAGCDRPDLQPPNVNGWFWSGSGAKIGPTQQT
;
A
#
# COMPACT_ATOMS: atom_id res chain seq x y z
N MET A 1 -16.64 -39.15 -20.62
CA MET A 1 -15.57 -38.24 -20.11
C MET A 1 -14.53 -39.05 -19.37
N SER A 2 -13.26 -38.98 -19.77
CA SER A 2 -12.16 -39.77 -19.17
C SER A 2 -11.85 -39.30 -17.75
N ARG A 3 -11.61 -40.22 -16.80
CA ARG A 3 -11.23 -39.92 -15.41
C ARG A 3 -10.00 -39.01 -15.35
N HIS A 4 -9.09 -39.13 -16.32
CA HIS A 4 -7.89 -38.29 -16.45
C HIS A 4 -8.23 -36.83 -16.81
N ALA A 5 -9.25 -36.60 -17.64
CA ALA A 5 -9.70 -35.25 -17.98
C ALA A 5 -10.36 -34.55 -16.77
N CYS A 6 -11.07 -35.31 -15.92
CA CYS A 6 -11.69 -34.79 -14.71
C CYS A 6 -10.64 -34.42 -13.64
N LEU A 7 -9.61 -35.26 -13.45
CA LEU A 7 -8.50 -34.99 -12.53
C LEU A 7 -7.65 -33.79 -12.97
N ALA A 8 -7.35 -33.68 -14.26
CA ALA A 8 -6.62 -32.54 -14.80
C ALA A 8 -7.41 -31.22 -14.64
N ALA A 9 -8.71 -31.24 -14.92
CA ALA A 9 -9.59 -30.08 -14.73
C ALA A 9 -9.67 -29.66 -13.26
N ALA A 10 -9.79 -30.61 -12.32
CA ALA A 10 -9.82 -30.31 -10.89
C ALA A 10 -8.49 -29.73 -10.38
N ALA A 11 -7.35 -30.25 -10.84
CA ALA A 11 -6.03 -29.71 -10.50
C ALA A 11 -5.82 -28.28 -11.04
N LEU A 12 -6.23 -28.02 -12.28
CA LEU A 12 -6.20 -26.68 -12.87
C LEU A 12 -7.11 -25.71 -12.12
N LEU A 13 -8.32 -26.12 -11.74
CA LEU A 13 -9.23 -25.30 -10.95
C LEU A 13 -8.64 -24.98 -9.57
N ALA A 14 -8.05 -25.98 -8.90
CA ALA A 14 -7.41 -25.79 -7.60
C ALA A 14 -6.21 -24.82 -7.68
N VAL A 15 -5.38 -24.94 -8.71
CA VAL A 15 -4.28 -23.99 -8.95
C VAL A 15 -4.80 -22.58 -9.19
N LEU A 16 -5.84 -22.41 -10.02
CA LEU A 16 -6.44 -21.10 -10.28
C LEU A 16 -7.04 -20.47 -9.00
N CYS A 17 -7.72 -21.26 -8.17
CA CYS A 17 -8.25 -20.79 -6.88
C CYS A 17 -7.15 -20.37 -5.90
N VAL A 18 -5.99 -21.05 -5.89
CA VAL A 18 -4.84 -20.67 -5.05
C VAL A 18 -4.20 -19.37 -5.53
N VAL A 19 -4.09 -19.15 -6.84
CA VAL A 19 -3.52 -17.92 -7.41
C VAL A 19 -4.40 -16.70 -7.13
N ASP A 20 -5.73 -16.82 -7.21
CA ASP A 20 -6.65 -15.70 -6.90
C ASP A 20 -6.59 -15.29 -5.41
N ALA A 21 -6.41 -16.28 -4.51
CA ALA A 21 -6.24 -16.03 -3.09
C ALA A 21 -4.97 -15.25 -2.72
N GLN A 22 -3.94 -15.20 -3.60
CA GLN A 22 -2.65 -14.57 -3.31
C GLN A 22 -2.66 -13.03 -3.42
N ARG A 23 -3.62 -12.40 -4.10
CA ARG A 23 -3.68 -10.93 -4.24
C ARG A 23 -4.60 -10.27 -3.21
N ARG A 24 -4.34 -10.53 -1.93
CA ARG A 24 -5.03 -9.87 -0.81
C ARG A 24 -4.10 -8.96 -0.02
N LEU A 25 -4.69 -8.07 0.77
CA LEU A 25 -3.92 -7.27 1.72
C LEU A 25 -3.27 -8.19 2.75
N ALA A 26 -1.95 -8.09 2.87
CA ALA A 26 -1.17 -8.86 3.81
C ALA A 26 -1.52 -8.47 5.25
N LEU A 27 -1.57 -9.48 6.11
CA LEU A 27 -1.57 -9.29 7.56
C LEU A 27 -0.13 -9.00 8.04
N PRO A 28 0.03 -8.31 9.17
CA PRO A 28 1.35 -8.13 9.76
C PRO A 28 2.01 -9.46 10.12
N ASP A 29 3.30 -9.59 9.82
CA ASP A 29 4.10 -10.75 10.22
C ASP A 29 4.81 -10.45 11.56
N PRO A 30 4.53 -11.19 12.64
CA PRO A 30 5.07 -10.88 13.97
C PRO A 30 6.60 -10.77 14.03
N ARG A 31 7.32 -11.62 13.29
CA ARG A 31 8.80 -11.60 13.27
C ARG A 31 9.32 -10.36 12.55
N SER A 32 8.73 -10.05 11.39
CA SER A 32 9.04 -8.85 10.60
C SER A 32 8.69 -7.57 11.34
N CYS A 33 7.63 -7.57 12.14
CA CYS A 33 7.23 -6.43 12.98
C CYS A 33 8.20 -6.17 14.14
N ALA A 34 8.64 -7.24 14.83
CA ALA A 34 9.59 -7.15 15.93
C ALA A 34 10.96 -6.63 15.45
N ASN A 35 11.37 -7.01 14.24
CA ASN A 35 12.65 -6.66 13.64
C ASN A 35 12.53 -5.57 12.56
N ARG A 36 11.45 -4.77 12.58
CA ARG A 36 11.18 -3.82 11.50
C ARG A 36 12.28 -2.78 11.36
N VAL A 37 12.73 -2.56 10.13
CA VAL A 37 13.72 -1.55 9.80
C VAL A 37 13.06 -0.17 9.78
N ARG A 38 13.72 0.82 10.39
CA ARG A 38 13.31 2.22 10.40
C ARG A 38 14.46 3.05 9.84
N HIS A 39 14.31 3.53 8.60
CA HIS A 39 15.35 4.31 7.92
C HIS A 39 15.34 5.77 8.36
N SER A 40 14.17 6.29 8.74
CA SER A 40 14.01 7.67 9.20
C SER A 40 12.85 7.79 10.17
N THR A 41 12.86 8.86 10.94
CA THR A 41 11.69 9.35 11.68
C THR A 41 11.36 10.77 11.24
N TYR A 42 10.10 11.17 11.40
CA TYR A 42 9.63 12.53 11.16
C TYR A 42 8.51 12.84 12.14
N ARG A 43 8.51 14.04 12.72
CA ARG A 43 7.43 14.50 13.59
C ARG A 43 6.53 15.43 12.79
N ASP A 44 5.25 15.06 12.65
CA ASP A 44 4.30 15.87 11.90
C ASP A 44 3.87 17.14 12.65
N GLY A 45 3.10 18.01 11.98
CA GLY A 45 2.60 19.25 12.57
C GLY A 45 1.65 19.05 13.76
N ARG A 46 1.14 17.83 13.98
CA ARG A 46 0.33 17.46 15.17
C ARG A 46 1.20 16.98 16.32
N GLY A 47 2.52 16.91 16.14
CA GLY A 47 3.46 16.40 17.12
C GLY A 47 3.56 14.88 17.15
N VAL A 48 2.96 14.15 16.20
CA VAL A 48 3.04 12.67 16.14
C VAL A 48 4.35 12.26 15.49
N LEU A 49 5.08 11.34 16.13
CA LEU A 49 6.34 10.80 15.60
C LEU A 49 6.06 9.59 14.70
N HIS A 50 6.37 9.74 13.43
CA HIS A 50 6.27 8.70 12.42
C HIS A 50 7.63 8.03 12.19
N SER A 51 7.61 6.75 11.83
CA SER A 51 8.79 5.98 11.40
C SER A 51 8.61 5.53 9.96
N TYR A 52 9.65 5.70 9.13
CA TYR A 52 9.59 5.41 7.70
C TYR A 52 10.49 4.25 7.32
N PHE A 53 9.95 3.41 6.46
CA PHE A 53 10.66 2.38 5.72
C PHE A 53 10.74 2.80 4.25
N PHE A 54 11.94 2.86 3.69
CA PHE A 54 12.18 3.18 2.29
C PHE A 54 12.64 1.91 1.58
N SER A 55 11.81 1.40 0.67
CA SER A 55 12.08 0.14 -0.02
C SER A 55 13.39 0.19 -0.83
N TRP A 56 13.76 1.36 -1.35
CA TRP A 56 15.00 1.58 -2.10
C TRP A 56 16.26 1.61 -1.23
N GLU A 57 16.15 1.86 0.08
CA GLU A 57 17.29 1.81 1.01
C GLU A 57 17.47 0.40 1.61
N HIS A 58 16.43 -0.43 1.58
CA HIS A 58 16.45 -1.77 2.16
C HIS A 58 16.93 -2.82 1.14
N ALA A 59 18.06 -3.47 1.43
CA ALA A 59 18.72 -4.38 0.48
C ALA A 59 17.81 -5.47 -0.13
N PRO A 60 16.92 -6.15 0.63
CA PRO A 60 15.97 -7.12 0.06
C PRO A 60 14.95 -6.56 -0.92
N THR A 61 14.62 -5.27 -0.84
CA THR A 61 13.55 -4.64 -1.63
C THR A 61 14.03 -3.60 -2.63
N ARG A 62 15.31 -3.21 -2.59
CA ARG A 62 15.84 -2.04 -3.34
C ARG A 62 15.71 -2.11 -4.85
N SER A 63 15.60 -3.31 -5.41
CA SER A 63 15.50 -3.56 -6.85
C SER A 63 14.12 -4.06 -7.26
N LEU A 64 13.13 -4.03 -6.35
CA LEU A 64 11.78 -4.48 -6.64
C LEU A 64 10.97 -3.36 -7.30
N GLU A 65 10.46 -3.64 -8.49
CA GLU A 65 9.40 -2.89 -9.13
C GLU A 65 8.12 -3.71 -9.04
N VAL A 66 7.14 -3.22 -8.30
CA VAL A 66 5.91 -3.95 -7.98
C VAL A 66 4.68 -3.07 -8.17
N ASP A 67 3.51 -3.70 -8.25
CA ASP A 67 2.25 -2.97 -8.29
C ASP A 67 1.89 -2.36 -6.91
N TRP A 68 0.82 -1.57 -6.89
CA TRP A 68 0.38 -0.86 -5.69
C TRP A 68 0.06 -1.79 -4.51
N LEU A 69 -0.55 -2.96 -4.77
CA LEU A 69 -0.96 -3.88 -3.71
C LEU A 69 0.27 -4.53 -3.08
N ASP A 70 1.22 -4.98 -3.91
CA ASP A 70 2.45 -5.59 -3.44
C ASP A 70 3.35 -4.59 -2.70
N ALA A 71 3.45 -3.34 -3.19
CA ALA A 71 4.14 -2.27 -2.48
C ALA A 71 3.57 -2.05 -1.08
N ARG A 72 2.24 -2.01 -0.97
CA ARG A 72 1.55 -1.87 0.32
C ARG A 72 1.77 -3.09 1.21
N ASN A 73 1.75 -4.31 0.64
CA ASN A 73 1.94 -5.56 1.37
C ASN A 73 3.35 -5.73 1.93
N ILE A 74 4.37 -5.18 1.27
CA ILE A 74 5.72 -5.09 1.84
C ILE A 74 5.65 -4.33 3.18
N CYS A 75 5.08 -3.12 3.20
CA CYS A 75 4.97 -2.34 4.42
C CYS A 75 4.10 -3.02 5.50
N ARG A 76 2.95 -3.58 5.10
CA ARG A 76 1.99 -4.22 6.03
C ARG A 76 2.58 -5.39 6.79
N ARG A 77 3.41 -6.22 6.14
CA ARG A 77 4.12 -7.32 6.80
C ARG A 77 5.04 -6.82 7.93
N HIS A 78 5.55 -5.60 7.85
CA HIS A 78 6.40 -4.97 8.87
C HIS A 78 5.64 -4.14 9.92
N CYS A 79 4.32 -4.34 10.07
CA CYS A 79 3.47 -3.52 10.94
C CYS A 79 3.52 -2.02 10.59
N MET A 80 3.71 -1.71 9.30
CA MET A 80 3.62 -0.38 8.74
C MET A 80 2.51 -0.38 7.66
N ASP A 81 2.36 0.69 6.91
CA ASP A 81 1.53 0.72 5.69
C ASP A 81 2.22 1.62 4.65
N ALA A 82 1.71 1.67 3.43
CA ALA A 82 2.17 2.64 2.44
C ALA A 82 1.95 4.07 2.99
N VAL A 83 2.80 5.01 2.58
CA VAL A 83 2.80 6.36 3.14
C VAL A 83 1.52 7.14 2.81
N SER A 84 0.94 7.78 3.82
CA SER A 84 -0.17 8.74 3.68
C SER A 84 0.39 10.15 3.79
N LEU A 85 0.21 10.99 2.78
CA LEU A 85 0.77 12.35 2.76
C LEU A 85 -0.30 13.35 3.20
N GLU A 86 -0.52 13.44 4.52
CA GLU A 86 -1.62 14.23 5.10
C GLU A 86 -1.28 15.71 5.27
N THR A 87 0.01 16.05 5.29
CA THR A 87 0.46 17.44 5.49
C THR A 87 1.46 17.87 4.41
N PRO A 88 1.48 19.17 4.03
CA PRO A 88 2.48 19.69 3.09
C PRO A 88 3.91 19.47 3.57
N GLN A 89 4.17 19.60 4.86
CA GLN A 89 5.51 19.46 5.42
C GLN A 89 6.01 18.01 5.37
N GLU A 90 5.13 17.03 5.65
CA GLU A 90 5.45 15.61 5.47
C GLU A 90 5.69 15.28 3.99
N ASN A 91 4.88 15.85 3.08
CA ASN A 91 5.07 15.69 1.64
C ASN A 91 6.44 16.22 1.18
N GLU A 92 6.86 17.40 1.63
CA GLU A 92 8.19 17.94 1.31
C GLU A 92 9.32 17.09 1.91
N PHE A 93 9.15 16.59 3.14
CA PHE A 93 10.10 15.63 3.73
C PHE A 93 10.28 14.39 2.85
N ILE A 94 9.19 13.80 2.36
CA ILE A 94 9.25 12.63 1.47
C ILE A 94 9.86 12.97 0.11
N LYS A 95 9.51 14.11 -0.50
CA LYS A 95 10.13 14.57 -1.75
C LYS A 95 11.65 14.71 -1.62
N GLN A 96 12.14 15.26 -0.51
CA GLN A 96 13.57 15.39 -0.25
C GLN A 96 14.25 14.00 -0.15
N LYS A 97 13.60 13.02 0.48
CA LYS A 97 14.12 11.63 0.53
C LYS A 97 14.17 10.98 -0.84
N ILE A 98 13.13 11.15 -1.66
CA ILE A 98 13.07 10.66 -3.04
C ILE A 98 14.20 11.28 -3.88
N ALA A 99 14.38 12.61 -3.82
CA ALA A 99 15.41 13.33 -4.54
C ALA A 99 16.82 12.88 -4.12
N LYS A 100 17.08 12.79 -2.80
CA LYS A 100 18.36 12.32 -2.26
C LYS A 100 18.68 10.88 -2.67
N GLY A 101 17.67 10.03 -2.73
CA GLY A 101 17.80 8.63 -3.14
C GLY A 101 17.88 8.42 -4.66
N ASN A 102 17.76 9.48 -5.47
CA ASN A 102 17.62 9.39 -6.92
C ASN A 102 16.51 8.41 -7.36
N VAL A 103 15.37 8.44 -6.66
CA VAL A 103 14.25 7.52 -6.89
C VAL A 103 13.29 8.13 -7.90
N ARG A 104 12.96 7.38 -8.95
CA ARG A 104 12.10 7.87 -10.04
C ARG A 104 10.65 8.09 -9.61
N TYR A 105 10.09 7.16 -8.85
CA TYR A 105 8.72 7.20 -8.35
C TYR A 105 8.58 6.31 -7.11
N ILE A 106 7.49 6.52 -6.36
CA ILE A 106 7.09 5.65 -5.25
C ILE A 106 5.59 5.39 -5.32
N TRP A 107 5.14 4.32 -4.68
CA TRP A 107 3.73 4.14 -4.36
C TRP A 107 3.39 4.78 -3.01
N THR A 108 2.31 5.56 -2.97
CA THR A 108 1.69 6.05 -1.73
C THR A 108 0.45 5.22 -1.40
N SER A 109 -0.15 5.42 -0.22
CA SER A 109 -1.36 4.70 0.17
C SER A 109 -2.64 5.23 -0.49
N GLY A 110 -2.55 6.22 -1.38
CA GLY A 110 -3.68 6.85 -2.03
C GLY A 110 -4.51 5.85 -2.82
N ARG A 111 -5.82 5.79 -2.53
CA ARG A 111 -6.74 4.84 -3.16
C ARG A 111 -8.09 5.50 -3.41
N LYS A 112 -8.65 5.21 -4.59
CA LYS A 112 -10.04 5.52 -4.91
C LYS A 112 -11.00 4.50 -4.30
N CYS A 113 -12.05 4.98 -3.67
CA CYS A 113 -13.15 4.24 -3.09
C CYS A 113 -14.10 3.72 -4.20
N ASN A 114 -13.67 2.69 -4.93
CA ASN A 114 -14.41 2.11 -6.06
C ASN A 114 -14.52 0.57 -5.97
N PHE A 115 -14.67 0.05 -4.76
CA PHE A 115 -14.78 -1.38 -4.45
C PHE A 115 -15.93 -1.62 -3.47
N ALA A 116 -16.32 -2.88 -3.25
CA ALA A 116 -17.42 -3.22 -2.36
C ALA A 116 -17.17 -2.75 -0.90
N GLY A 117 -18.21 -2.22 -0.25
CA GLY A 117 -18.12 -1.67 1.11
C GLY A 117 -17.65 -0.21 1.18
N CYS A 118 -17.65 0.49 0.04
CA CYS A 118 -17.22 1.87 -0.08
C CYS A 118 -18.41 2.83 -0.22
N ASP A 119 -19.41 2.66 0.64
CA ASP A 119 -20.68 3.39 0.66
C ASP A 119 -20.68 4.58 1.64
N ARG A 120 -19.48 5.06 1.99
CA ARG A 120 -19.31 6.18 2.93
C ARG A 120 -19.87 7.48 2.30
N PRO A 121 -20.84 8.17 2.93
CA PRO A 121 -21.48 9.34 2.32
C PRO A 121 -20.51 10.48 1.96
N ASP A 122 -19.48 10.69 2.79
CA ASP A 122 -18.42 11.68 2.59
C ASP A 122 -17.52 11.39 1.38
N LEU A 123 -17.50 10.15 0.86
CA LEU A 123 -16.70 9.74 -0.29
C LEU A 123 -17.49 9.75 -1.61
N GLN A 124 -18.76 10.16 -1.59
CA GLN A 124 -19.62 10.22 -2.77
C GLN A 124 -19.64 11.63 -3.38
N PRO A 125 -19.65 11.76 -4.73
CA PRO A 125 -19.47 10.70 -5.72
C PRO A 125 -18.00 10.25 -5.80
N PRO A 126 -17.70 8.98 -6.15
CA PRO A 126 -16.36 8.43 -6.03
C PRO A 126 -15.30 9.10 -6.91
N ASN A 127 -15.73 9.71 -8.02
CA ASN A 127 -14.83 10.44 -8.92
C ASN A 127 -14.36 11.78 -8.34
N VAL A 128 -15.12 12.37 -7.42
CA VAL A 128 -14.85 13.71 -6.86
C VAL A 128 -14.32 13.58 -5.44
N ASN A 129 -15.06 12.86 -4.58
CA ASN A 129 -14.78 12.74 -3.14
C ASN A 129 -14.15 11.40 -2.75
N GLY A 130 -14.05 10.45 -3.69
CA GLY A 130 -13.73 9.06 -3.38
C GLY A 130 -12.26 8.76 -3.08
N TRP A 131 -11.37 9.74 -3.07
CA TRP A 131 -9.97 9.50 -2.78
C TRP A 131 -9.69 9.57 -1.28
N PHE A 132 -8.91 8.60 -0.78
CA PHE A 132 -8.51 8.54 0.62
C PHE A 132 -7.13 7.87 0.74
N TRP A 133 -6.49 8.09 1.88
CA TRP A 133 -5.25 7.43 2.25
C TRP A 133 -5.56 6.08 2.89
N SER A 134 -5.29 4.98 2.20
CA SER A 134 -5.64 3.64 2.71
C SER A 134 -4.82 3.19 3.92
N GLY A 135 -3.67 3.83 4.18
CA GLY A 135 -2.81 3.56 5.34
C GLY A 135 -3.31 4.19 6.64
N SER A 136 -3.98 5.35 6.57
CA SER A 136 -4.50 6.08 7.74
C SER A 136 -6.02 6.18 7.78
N GLY A 137 -6.71 5.91 6.67
CA GLY A 137 -8.15 6.06 6.50
C GLY A 137 -8.61 7.50 6.22
N ALA A 138 -7.70 8.48 6.27
CA ALA A 138 -8.00 9.89 6.09
C ALA A 138 -8.47 10.19 4.66
N LYS A 139 -9.50 11.04 4.53
CA LYS A 139 -10.04 11.49 3.24
C LYS A 139 -9.05 12.44 2.55
N ILE A 140 -8.93 12.30 1.22
CA ILE A 140 -8.21 13.25 0.36
C ILE A 140 -9.22 14.29 -0.15
N GLY A 141 -8.77 15.53 -0.31
CA GLY A 141 -9.60 16.63 -0.80
C GLY A 141 -10.25 16.33 -2.17
N PRO A 142 -11.36 17.01 -2.51
CA PRO A 142 -12.07 16.78 -3.76
C PRO A 142 -11.20 17.09 -4.99
N THR A 143 -11.32 16.29 -6.05
CA THR A 143 -10.48 16.43 -7.25
C THR A 143 -10.79 17.66 -8.11
N GLN A 144 -11.87 18.40 -7.79
CA GLN A 144 -12.31 19.60 -8.51
C GLN A 144 -11.86 20.90 -7.82
N GLN A 145 -11.15 20.81 -6.70
CA GLN A 145 -10.59 21.98 -6.03
C GLN A 145 -9.20 22.27 -6.59
N THR A 146 -9.03 23.47 -7.14
CA THR A 146 -7.75 24.06 -7.59
C THR A 146 -7.22 25.04 -6.56
#